data_AF-A0A9Q0TFX0-F1
#
_entry.id   AF-A0A9Q0TFX0-F1
#
_cell.length_a   1.000
_cell.length_b   1.000
_cell.length_c   1.000
_cell.angle_alpha   90.00
_cell.angle_beta   90.00
_cell.angle_gamma   90.00
#
_symmetry.space_group_name_H-M   'P 1'
#
loop_
_entity.id
_entity.type
_entity.pdbx_description
1 polymer ?
#
loop_
_entity_poly.entity_id
_entity_poly.type
_entity_poly.pdbx_seq_one_letter_code
_entity_poly.pdbx_strand_id
1 'polypeptide(L)'
;MDFCLRRFLAFLLIGGVLARRNGDASFDRNYDITWGNDHVLSIDEGRQIQLSLDNSSGAGFGSKLSFGSGFIHMRIKLPGKDSAGVVTAFYPMQIEASLWDGDSWATDGGQTKTNWSHAPFQTHFQGFDVNGCSVQDSDIQPCYSTNYWWNSRKYWTLDSTQKRAYENVRKKYLTYDYCSDRPRYPTPPPECPQ
;
A
#
# COMPACT_ATOMS: atom_id res chain seq x y z
N MET A 1 50.84 -5.61 -57.40
CA MET A 1 50.11 -6.78 -57.91
C MET A 1 49.19 -7.24 -56.77
N ASP A 2 47.99 -6.69 -56.64
CA ASP A 2 46.78 -6.95 -57.44
C ASP A 2 45.94 -8.13 -56.88
N PHE A 3 44.65 -7.82 -56.66
CA PHE A 3 43.48 -8.69 -56.40
C PHE A 3 43.47 -9.48 -55.06
N CYS A 4 42.37 -9.71 -54.34
CA CYS A 4 40.95 -9.55 -54.62
C CYS A 4 40.16 -9.64 -53.28
N LEU A 5 39.23 -8.70 -53.06
CA LEU A 5 37.83 -8.99 -52.72
C LEU A 5 37.50 -9.93 -51.54
N ARG A 6 37.02 -9.35 -50.42
CA ARG A 6 35.63 -9.57 -49.94
C ARG A 6 35.27 -8.70 -48.74
N ARG A 7 34.16 -7.99 -48.91
CA ARG A 7 33.43 -7.22 -47.89
C ARG A 7 32.82 -8.16 -46.85
N PHE A 8 32.96 -7.85 -45.57
CA PHE A 8 31.98 -8.20 -44.54
C PHE A 8 31.88 -7.03 -43.56
N LEU A 9 30.97 -6.09 -43.86
CA LEU A 9 30.48 -5.13 -42.87
C LEU A 9 29.58 -5.91 -41.91
N ALA A 10 30.15 -6.35 -40.79
CA ALA A 10 29.37 -6.86 -39.68
C ALA A 10 28.64 -5.68 -39.02
N PHE A 11 27.39 -5.45 -39.41
CA PHE A 11 26.48 -4.63 -38.62
C PHE A 11 26.22 -5.40 -37.31
N LEU A 12 26.96 -5.02 -36.26
CA LEU A 12 26.59 -5.33 -34.89
C LEU A 12 25.26 -4.62 -34.61
N LEU A 13 24.14 -5.30 -34.90
CA LEU A 13 22.89 -5.03 -34.22
C LEU A 13 23.16 -5.36 -32.75
N ILE A 14 23.57 -4.37 -31.98
CA ILE A 14 23.42 -4.38 -30.54
C ILE A 14 21.90 -4.37 -30.34
N GLY A 15 21.30 -5.55 -30.38
CA GLY A 15 19.97 -5.79 -29.85
C GLY A 15 20.08 -5.44 -28.39
N GLY A 16 19.77 -4.18 -28.07
CA GLY A 16 19.56 -3.78 -26.70
C GLY A 16 18.51 -4.72 -26.17
N VAL A 17 18.90 -5.60 -25.25
CA VAL A 17 17.95 -6.22 -24.34
C VAL A 17 17.38 -5.02 -23.60
N LEU A 18 16.24 -4.52 -24.08
CA LEU A 18 15.40 -3.64 -23.29
C LEU A 18 15.06 -4.49 -22.07
N ALA A 19 15.79 -4.27 -20.98
CA ALA A 19 15.41 -4.79 -19.68
C ALA A 19 13.96 -4.34 -19.51
N ARG A 20 13.04 -5.31 -19.53
CA ARG A 20 11.64 -5.05 -19.23
C ARG A 20 11.70 -4.48 -17.81
N ARG A 21 11.52 -3.17 -17.65
CA ARG A 21 11.13 -2.65 -16.35
C ARG A 21 9.90 -3.47 -16.00
N ASN A 22 9.97 -4.28 -14.96
CA ASN A 22 8.76 -4.74 -14.28
C ASN A 22 8.15 -3.46 -13.72
N GLY A 23 7.45 -2.72 -14.58
CA GLY A 23 6.64 -1.59 -14.16
C GLY A 23 5.49 -2.19 -13.37
N ASP A 24 5.19 -1.56 -12.25
CA ASP A 24 4.01 -1.86 -11.47
C ASP A 24 2.79 -1.95 -12.38
N ALA A 25 1.84 -2.83 -12.03
CA ALA A 25 0.53 -2.80 -12.66
C ALA A 25 -0.04 -1.38 -12.63
N SER A 26 -0.69 -1.00 -13.74
CA SER A 26 -1.49 0.22 -13.76
C SER A 26 -2.66 0.08 -12.79
N PHE A 27 -2.99 1.17 -12.11
CA PHE A 27 -4.07 1.31 -11.15
C PHE A 27 -5.38 0.68 -11.64
N ASP A 28 -5.79 1.02 -12.87
CA ASP A 28 -7.07 0.61 -13.46
C ASP A 28 -7.19 -0.92 -13.64
N ARG A 29 -6.09 -1.67 -13.50
CA ARG A 29 -6.13 -3.14 -13.56
C ARG A 29 -6.89 -3.73 -12.37
N ASN A 30 -6.66 -3.21 -11.17
CA ASN A 30 -7.10 -3.86 -9.92
C ASN A 30 -7.99 -2.97 -9.06
N TYR A 31 -8.06 -1.67 -9.34
CA TYR A 31 -8.71 -0.68 -8.49
C TYR A 31 -9.64 0.23 -9.29
N ASP A 32 -10.61 0.81 -8.60
CA ASP A 32 -11.47 1.90 -9.08
C ASP A 32 -11.52 3.01 -8.03
N ILE A 33 -11.81 4.23 -8.47
CA ILE A 33 -12.06 5.36 -7.57
C ILE A 33 -13.42 5.16 -6.89
N THR A 34 -13.44 5.28 -5.56
CA THR A 34 -14.68 5.10 -4.77
C THR A 34 -15.39 6.42 -4.50
N TRP A 35 -14.63 7.51 -4.32
CA TRP A 35 -15.16 8.86 -4.17
C TRP A 35 -14.10 9.92 -4.47
N GLY A 36 -14.54 11.17 -4.70
CA GLY A 36 -13.64 12.30 -4.92
C GLY A 36 -12.91 12.25 -6.26
N ASN A 37 -13.60 11.90 -7.36
CA ASN A 37 -12.98 11.74 -8.68
C ASN A 37 -12.22 12.98 -9.17
N ASP A 38 -12.63 14.18 -8.77
CA ASP A 38 -11.97 15.45 -9.03
C ASP A 38 -10.72 15.69 -8.15
N HIS A 39 -10.53 14.89 -7.11
CA HIS A 39 -9.42 14.91 -6.16
C HIS A 39 -8.43 13.75 -6.38
N VAL A 40 -8.46 13.16 -7.58
CA VAL A 40 -7.59 12.05 -7.99
C VAL A 40 -6.83 12.45 -9.24
N LEU A 41 -5.50 12.31 -9.20
CA LEU A 41 -4.65 12.49 -10.37
C LEU A 41 -3.91 11.19 -10.70
N SER A 42 -4.15 10.66 -11.89
CA SER A 42 -3.42 9.52 -12.47
C SER A 42 -2.15 10.00 -13.18
N ILE A 43 -1.01 9.42 -12.81
CA ILE A 43 0.33 9.84 -13.25
C ILE A 43 1.06 8.61 -13.83
N ASP A 44 1.88 8.84 -14.87
CA ASP A 44 2.67 7.79 -15.55
C ASP A 44 1.80 6.59 -15.99
N GLU A 45 0.77 6.86 -16.80
CA GLU A 45 -0.14 5.81 -17.32
C GLU A 45 -0.83 5.00 -16.20
N GLY A 46 -1.12 5.64 -15.07
CA GLY A 46 -1.75 5.01 -13.90
C GLY A 46 -0.80 4.17 -13.05
N ARG A 47 0.52 4.28 -13.23
CA ARG A 47 1.50 3.65 -12.31
C ARG A 47 1.65 4.40 -10.99
N GLN A 48 1.13 5.62 -10.91
CA GLN A 48 1.03 6.38 -9.67
C GLN A 48 -0.33 7.07 -9.59
N ILE A 49 -0.97 6.99 -8.42
CA ILE A 49 -2.17 7.76 -8.10
C ILE A 49 -1.83 8.77 -7.01
N GLN A 50 -2.17 10.03 -7.24
CA GLN A 50 -2.16 11.06 -6.21
C GLN A 50 -3.59 11.30 -5.75
N LEU A 51 -3.82 11.25 -4.44
CA LEU A 51 -5.06 11.72 -3.82
C LEU A 51 -4.81 13.09 -3.21
N SER A 52 -5.77 14.00 -3.37
CA SER A 52 -5.77 15.31 -2.70
C SER A 52 -6.91 15.47 -1.70
N LEU A 53 -6.68 16.32 -0.69
CA LEU A 53 -7.68 16.73 0.29
C LEU A 53 -7.62 18.25 0.44
N ASP A 54 -8.78 18.88 0.30
CA ASP A 54 -9.00 20.29 0.62
C ASP A 54 -10.32 20.47 1.39
N ASN A 55 -10.74 21.73 1.59
CA ASN A 55 -11.92 22.03 2.39
C ASN A 55 -13.25 21.58 1.76
N SER A 56 -13.23 21.12 0.51
CA SER A 56 -14.41 20.65 -0.22
C SER A 56 -14.56 19.13 -0.13
N SER A 57 -13.47 18.38 -0.31
CA SER A 57 -13.49 16.92 -0.34
C SER A 57 -12.08 16.35 -0.17
N GLY A 58 -12.02 15.08 0.20
CA GLY A 58 -10.87 14.22 -0.02
C GLY A 58 -11.09 13.28 -1.21
N ALA A 59 -10.42 12.13 -1.18
CA ALA A 59 -10.62 11.07 -2.17
C ALA A 59 -10.29 9.69 -1.62
N GLY A 60 -10.73 8.68 -2.34
CA GLY A 60 -10.39 7.30 -2.06
C GLY A 60 -10.55 6.38 -3.25
N PHE A 61 -9.93 5.22 -3.17
CA PHE A 61 -10.05 4.15 -4.14
C PHE A 61 -10.15 2.80 -3.45
N GLY A 62 -10.72 1.83 -4.15
CA GLY A 62 -10.97 0.48 -3.66
C GLY A 62 -10.61 -0.55 -4.71
N SER A 63 -10.24 -1.76 -4.29
CA SER A 63 -10.01 -2.87 -5.21
C SER A 63 -11.32 -3.38 -5.79
N LYS A 64 -11.25 -3.78 -7.06
CA LYS A 64 -12.37 -4.40 -7.80
C LYS A 64 -12.85 -5.71 -7.18
N LEU A 65 -11.97 -6.37 -6.44
CA LEU A 65 -12.19 -7.67 -5.82
C LEU A 65 -11.96 -7.58 -4.32
N SER A 66 -12.58 -8.50 -3.60
CA SER A 66 -12.28 -8.80 -2.20
C SER A 66 -11.40 -10.04 -2.11
N PHE A 67 -10.64 -10.17 -1.03
CA PHE A 67 -9.60 -11.17 -0.83
C PHE A 67 -9.77 -11.84 0.53
N GLY A 68 -9.71 -13.18 0.56
CA GLY A 68 -9.78 -13.95 1.81
C GLY A 68 -8.42 -14.14 2.47
N SER A 69 -7.34 -14.06 1.70
CA SER A 69 -5.95 -14.05 2.19
C SER A 69 -5.03 -13.43 1.13
N GLY A 70 -3.84 -13.00 1.53
CA GLY A 70 -2.86 -12.47 0.59
C GLY A 70 -1.70 -11.76 1.24
N PHE A 71 -0.73 -11.40 0.40
CA PHE A 71 0.31 -10.44 0.70
C PHE A 71 0.00 -9.15 -0.07
N ILE A 72 -0.59 -8.19 0.63
CA ILE A 72 -0.96 -6.90 0.05
C ILE A 72 0.14 -5.89 0.36
N HIS A 73 0.69 -5.27 -0.67
CA HIS A 73 1.73 -4.26 -0.54
C HIS A 73 1.35 -3.02 -1.36
N MET A 74 1.73 -1.85 -0.86
CA MET A 74 1.50 -0.57 -1.49
C MET A 74 2.64 0.36 -1.08
N ARG A 75 3.16 1.13 -2.02
CA ARG A 75 4.15 2.18 -1.73
C ARG A 75 3.39 3.48 -1.55
N ILE A 76 3.55 4.10 -0.39
CA ILE A 76 2.81 5.29 0.01
C ILE A 76 3.79 6.40 0.33
N LYS A 77 3.62 7.57 -0.29
CA LYS A 77 4.27 8.81 0.11
C LYS A 77 3.22 9.70 0.76
N LEU A 78 3.35 9.86 2.08
CA LEU A 78 2.45 10.66 2.91
C LEU A 78 2.49 12.15 2.53
N PRO A 79 1.46 12.93 2.92
CA PRO A 79 1.47 14.39 2.80
C PRO A 79 2.73 15.03 3.36
N GLY A 80 3.04 16.22 2.81
CA GLY A 80 4.18 17.02 3.21
C GLY A 80 4.03 17.64 4.61
N LYS A 81 4.69 18.78 4.83
CA LYS A 81 4.68 19.47 6.13
C LYS A 81 3.28 19.98 6.48
N ASP A 82 3.04 20.14 7.78
CA ASP A 82 1.76 20.48 8.43
C ASP A 82 0.56 19.68 7.91
N SER A 83 0.49 18.42 8.31
CA SER A 83 -0.62 17.51 8.00
C SER A 83 -1.42 17.14 9.25
N ALA A 84 -1.49 18.04 10.24
CA ALA A 84 -2.30 17.80 11.44
C ALA A 84 -3.78 17.60 11.04
N GLY A 85 -4.47 16.67 11.71
CA GLY A 85 -5.85 16.30 11.41
C GLY A 85 -6.04 15.47 10.12
N VAL A 86 -5.07 15.44 9.20
CA VAL A 86 -5.16 14.71 7.93
C VAL A 86 -4.82 13.23 8.11
N VAL A 87 -5.69 12.34 7.61
CA VAL A 87 -5.51 10.89 7.71
C VAL A 87 -5.32 10.29 6.31
N THR A 88 -4.18 9.61 6.11
CA THR A 88 -3.98 8.68 4.99
C THR A 88 -4.23 7.27 5.48
N ALA A 89 -5.19 6.56 4.89
CA ALA A 89 -5.53 5.19 5.26
C ALA A 89 -5.20 4.20 4.14
N PHE A 90 -4.86 2.97 4.52
CA PHE A 90 -4.71 1.82 3.64
C PHE A 90 -5.11 0.55 4.42
N TYR A 91 -6.12 -0.18 3.98
CA TYR A 91 -6.59 -1.40 4.64
C TYR A 91 -6.87 -2.53 3.64
N PRO A 92 -6.64 -3.81 4.02
CA PRO A 92 -6.75 -4.97 3.12
C PRO A 92 -8.14 -5.64 3.16
N MET A 93 -8.24 -6.86 2.61
CA MET A 93 -9.44 -7.72 2.47
C MET A 93 -10.45 -7.22 1.43
N GLN A 94 -10.83 -5.95 1.47
CA GLN A 94 -11.26 -5.20 0.31
C GLN A 94 -10.33 -4.00 0.30
N ILE A 95 -9.35 -4.01 -0.60
CA ILE A 95 -8.21 -3.12 -0.47
C ILE A 95 -8.68 -1.71 -0.74
N GLU A 96 -8.62 -0.86 0.26
CA GLU A 96 -9.06 0.53 0.14
C GLU A 96 -7.96 1.45 0.63
N ALA A 97 -7.85 2.60 -0.03
CA ALA A 97 -6.99 3.68 0.37
C ALA A 97 -7.74 5.01 0.29
N SER A 98 -7.46 5.91 1.21
CA SER A 98 -8.14 7.19 1.26
C SER A 98 -7.28 8.28 1.89
N LEU A 99 -7.64 9.52 1.57
CA LEU A 99 -7.14 10.74 2.21
C LEU A 99 -8.35 11.56 2.67
N TRP A 100 -8.47 11.81 3.97
CA TRP A 100 -9.64 12.47 4.55
C TRP A 100 -9.29 13.24 5.84
N ASP A 101 -10.20 14.11 6.27
CA ASP A 101 -10.06 14.92 7.48
C ASP A 101 -10.57 14.19 8.73
N GLY A 102 -9.65 13.86 9.63
CA GLY A 102 -9.90 13.20 10.91
C GLY A 102 -9.65 14.11 12.12
N ASP A 103 -9.84 15.43 11.97
CA ASP A 103 -9.52 16.47 12.96
C ASP A 103 -10.02 16.21 14.39
N SER A 104 -11.08 15.40 14.53
CA SER A 104 -11.71 15.07 15.81
C SER A 104 -10.87 14.12 16.67
N TRP A 105 -9.88 13.45 16.10
CA TRP A 105 -9.05 12.47 16.82
C TRP A 105 -7.59 12.33 16.33
N ALA A 106 -7.31 12.66 15.07
CA ALA A 106 -6.09 12.23 14.39
C ALA A 106 -4.78 12.82 14.97
N THR A 107 -4.81 14.03 15.49
CA THR A 107 -3.62 14.69 16.06
C THR A 107 -3.91 15.19 17.47
N ASP A 108 -3.06 14.79 18.42
CA ASP A 108 -3.18 15.10 19.85
C ASP A 108 -4.56 14.75 20.45
N GLY A 109 -5.16 13.65 19.98
CA GLY A 109 -6.51 13.25 20.38
C GLY A 109 -7.61 14.21 19.90
N GLY A 110 -7.34 14.96 18.83
CA GLY A 110 -8.27 15.91 18.21
C GLY A 110 -8.10 17.37 18.67
N GLN A 111 -7.09 17.66 19.49
CA GLN A 111 -6.81 19.02 19.96
C GLN A 111 -6.18 19.89 18.86
N THR A 112 -5.31 19.30 18.04
CA THR A 112 -4.66 20.00 16.92
C THR A 112 -5.46 19.79 15.65
N LYS A 113 -6.00 20.88 15.11
CA LYS A 113 -6.94 20.89 13.98
C LYS A 113 -6.25 21.00 12.64
N THR A 114 -6.95 20.56 11.59
CA THR A 114 -6.51 20.71 10.20
C THR A 114 -6.39 22.18 9.83
N ASN A 115 -5.20 22.59 9.41
CA ASN A 115 -4.95 23.93 8.93
C ASN A 115 -5.16 23.99 7.40
N TRP A 116 -6.38 24.31 6.98
CA TRP A 116 -6.78 24.37 5.58
C TRP A 116 -6.00 25.38 4.71
N SER A 117 -5.24 26.31 5.30
CA SER A 117 -4.34 27.19 4.53
C SER A 117 -3.16 26.43 3.88
N HIS A 118 -2.89 25.20 4.31
CA HIS A 118 -1.90 24.30 3.72
C HIS A 118 -2.47 23.33 2.69
N ALA A 119 -3.78 23.40 2.41
CA ALA A 119 -4.41 22.61 1.36
C ALA A 119 -3.93 23.05 -0.05
N PRO A 120 -3.94 22.15 -1.05
CA PRO A 120 -4.35 20.74 -0.94
C PRO A 120 -3.26 19.87 -0.30
N PHE A 121 -3.67 19.00 0.62
CA PHE A 121 -2.82 17.93 1.14
C PHE A 121 -2.76 16.81 0.09
N GLN A 122 -1.58 16.26 -0.18
CA GLN A 122 -1.40 15.30 -1.27
C GLN A 122 -0.65 14.05 -0.81
N THR A 123 -1.24 12.89 -1.02
CA THR A 123 -0.60 11.58 -0.79
C THR A 123 -0.45 10.84 -2.12
N HIS A 124 0.59 10.03 -2.27
CA HIS A 124 0.87 9.31 -3.51
C HIS A 124 0.98 7.81 -3.27
N PHE A 125 0.38 7.03 -4.17
CA PHE A 125 0.34 5.57 -4.14
C PHE A 125 0.98 4.99 -5.41
N GLN A 126 1.76 3.92 -5.23
CA GLN A 126 2.35 3.09 -6.30
C GLN A 126 2.35 1.63 -5.86
N GLY A 127 2.52 0.69 -6.80
CA GLY A 127 2.55 -0.74 -6.50
C GLY A 127 1.16 -1.35 -6.47
N PHE A 128 0.39 -1.15 -7.54
CA PHE A 128 -1.01 -1.62 -7.63
C PHE A 128 -1.14 -3.11 -7.97
N ASP A 129 -0.06 -3.88 -7.85
CA ASP A 129 -0.09 -5.34 -7.99
C ASP A 129 -0.64 -5.99 -6.72
N VAL A 130 -1.64 -6.87 -6.90
CA VAL A 130 -2.26 -7.59 -5.80
C VAL A 130 -1.82 -9.05 -5.81
N ASN A 131 -1.23 -9.50 -4.70
CA ASN A 131 -0.90 -10.90 -4.47
C ASN A 131 -1.86 -11.48 -3.42
N GLY A 132 -3.08 -11.85 -3.86
CA GLY A 132 -4.12 -12.32 -2.96
C GLY A 132 -5.01 -13.38 -3.58
N CYS A 133 -5.65 -14.16 -2.72
CA CYS A 133 -6.73 -15.06 -3.09
C CYS A 133 -8.04 -14.29 -3.11
N SER A 134 -8.54 -13.96 -4.31
CA SER A 134 -9.82 -13.28 -4.48
C SER A 134 -10.98 -14.19 -4.11
N VAL A 135 -11.99 -13.65 -3.43
CA VAL A 135 -13.19 -14.38 -3.01
C VAL A 135 -14.41 -13.84 -3.75
N GLN A 136 -15.23 -14.76 -4.27
CA GLN A 136 -16.57 -14.47 -4.79
C GLN A 136 -17.56 -15.07 -3.80
N ASP A 137 -18.68 -14.38 -3.54
CA ASP A 137 -19.77 -14.85 -2.68
C ASP A 137 -19.38 -15.27 -1.25
N SER A 138 -18.33 -14.64 -0.70
CA SER A 138 -17.80 -14.89 0.66
C SER A 138 -17.22 -16.30 0.91
N ASP A 139 -17.08 -17.17 -0.10
CA ASP A 139 -16.41 -18.45 0.08
C ASP A 139 -14.88 -18.27 0.13
N ILE A 140 -14.32 -18.47 1.32
CA ILE A 140 -12.88 -18.35 1.58
C ILE A 140 -12.15 -19.70 1.52
N GLN A 141 -12.87 -20.83 1.37
CA GLN A 141 -12.25 -22.17 1.40
C GLN A 141 -11.10 -22.34 0.39
N PRO A 142 -11.21 -21.83 -0.85
CA PRO A 142 -10.12 -21.91 -1.82
C PRO A 142 -8.83 -21.23 -1.36
N CYS A 143 -8.94 -20.22 -0.47
CA CYS A 143 -7.80 -19.45 0.01
C CYS A 143 -6.91 -20.20 0.99
N TYR A 144 -7.33 -21.35 1.51
CA TYR A 144 -6.50 -22.23 2.32
C TYR A 144 -5.60 -23.17 1.50
N SER A 145 -5.70 -23.12 0.16
CA SER A 145 -4.91 -23.97 -0.72
C SER A 145 -3.39 -23.79 -0.53
N THR A 146 -2.65 -24.90 -0.56
CA THR A 146 -1.18 -24.91 -0.51
C THR A 146 -0.52 -24.29 -1.75
N ASN A 147 -1.29 -23.98 -2.80
CA ASN A 147 -0.83 -23.26 -3.98
C ASN A 147 -0.39 -21.82 -3.65
N TYR A 148 -0.94 -21.24 -2.57
CA TYR A 148 -0.52 -19.92 -2.12
C TYR A 148 0.71 -20.04 -1.22
N TRP A 149 1.79 -19.34 -1.61
CA TRP A 149 3.08 -19.46 -0.93
C TRP A 149 3.01 -19.09 0.56
N TRP A 150 2.14 -18.14 0.94
CA TRP A 150 1.95 -17.71 2.32
C TRP A 150 1.29 -18.78 3.21
N ASN A 151 0.66 -19.80 2.63
CA ASN A 151 0.08 -20.91 3.40
C ASN A 151 1.13 -21.96 3.80
N SER A 152 2.36 -21.86 3.28
CA SER A 152 3.45 -22.75 3.69
C SER A 152 3.78 -22.57 5.17
N ARG A 153 4.13 -23.68 5.84
CA ARG A 153 4.50 -23.72 7.27
C ARG A 153 5.57 -22.71 7.65
N LYS A 154 6.44 -22.34 6.70
CA LYS A 154 7.46 -21.29 6.86
C LYS A 154 6.89 -19.94 7.30
N TYR A 155 5.66 -19.60 6.91
CA TYR A 155 5.04 -18.29 7.12
C TYR A 155 3.97 -18.29 8.23
N TRP A 156 3.78 -19.41 8.92
CA TRP A 156 2.81 -19.49 10.03
C TRP A 156 3.25 -18.71 11.27
N THR A 157 4.56 -18.54 11.44
CA THR A 157 5.14 -17.74 12.51
C THR A 157 6.30 -16.92 11.97
N LEU A 158 6.58 -15.79 12.61
CA LEU A 158 7.79 -15.02 12.34
C LEU A 158 9.04 -15.84 12.68
N ASP A 159 10.09 -15.71 11.86
CA ASP A 159 11.39 -16.23 12.22
C ASP A 159 12.05 -15.40 13.34
N SER A 160 13.17 -15.89 13.89
CA SER A 160 13.86 -15.25 15.01
C SER A 160 14.38 -13.84 14.67
N THR A 161 14.75 -13.58 13.41
CA THR A 161 15.24 -12.28 12.97
C THR A 161 14.09 -11.28 12.85
N GLN A 162 12.98 -11.70 12.24
CA GLN A 162 11.76 -10.93 12.12
C GLN A 162 11.16 -10.60 13.49
N LYS A 163 11.10 -11.57 14.40
CA LYS A 163 10.63 -11.36 15.78
C LYS A 163 11.46 -10.32 16.52
N ARG A 164 12.79 -10.40 16.42
CA ARG A 164 13.69 -9.41 17.04
C ARG A 164 13.50 -8.01 16.43
N ALA A 165 13.28 -7.91 15.12
CA ALA A 165 13.00 -6.64 14.47
C ALA A 165 11.67 -6.03 14.98
N TYR A 166 10.63 -6.85 15.09
CA TYR A 166 9.33 -6.46 15.67
C TYR A 166 9.47 -5.96 17.12
N GLU A 167 10.16 -6.71 17.98
CA GLU A 167 10.40 -6.33 19.39
C GLU A 167 11.18 -5.02 19.50
N ASN A 168 12.18 -4.80 18.63
CA ASN A 168 12.94 -3.55 18.60
C ASN A 168 12.06 -2.36 18.22
N VAL A 169 11.15 -2.52 17.26
CA VAL A 169 10.21 -1.45 16.88
C VAL A 169 9.28 -1.14 18.05
N ARG A 170 8.69 -2.17 18.67
CA ARG A 170 7.83 -2.01 19.84
C ARG A 170 8.52 -1.27 20.97
N LYS A 171 9.75 -1.65 21.31
CA LYS A 171 10.50 -1.04 22.42
C LYS A 171 10.84 0.44 22.18
N LYS A 172 11.07 0.84 20.92
CA LYS A 172 11.61 2.18 20.61
C LYS A 172 10.55 3.18 20.11
N TYR A 173 9.53 2.72 19.42
CA TYR A 173 8.63 3.59 18.65
C TYR A 173 7.14 3.42 19.00
N LEU A 174 6.77 2.43 19.83
CA LEU A 174 5.37 2.24 20.24
C LEU A 174 4.97 3.28 21.28
N THR A 175 3.96 4.08 20.97
CA THR A 175 3.42 5.12 21.87
C THR A 175 2.08 4.75 22.48
N TYR A 176 1.34 3.83 21.87
CA TYR A 176 0.04 3.34 22.36
C TYR A 176 -0.10 1.84 22.09
N ASP A 177 -0.66 1.10 23.05
CA ASP A 177 -0.97 -0.32 22.92
C ASP A 177 -2.25 -0.66 23.71
N TYR A 178 -3.29 -1.07 23.01
CA TYR A 178 -4.58 -1.41 23.60
C TYR A 178 -4.48 -2.57 24.60
N CYS A 179 -3.53 -3.51 24.42
CA CYS A 179 -3.30 -4.61 25.36
C CYS A 179 -2.79 -4.11 26.73
N SER A 180 -2.23 -2.90 26.80
CA SER A 180 -1.71 -2.28 28.02
C SER A 180 -2.63 -1.19 28.60
N ASP A 181 -3.62 -0.75 27.83
CA ASP A 181 -4.56 0.31 28.20
C ASP A 181 -5.61 -0.22 29.19
N ARG A 182 -5.25 -0.27 30.47
CA ARG A 182 -6.14 -0.73 31.57
C ARG A 182 -7.35 0.16 31.81
N PRO A 183 -7.28 1.51 31.66
CA PRO A 183 -8.48 2.34 31.72
C PRO A 183 -9.54 1.95 30.68
N ARG A 184 -9.13 1.65 29.44
CA ARG A 184 -10.06 1.24 28.37
C ARG A 184 -10.42 -0.25 28.44
N TYR A 185 -9.46 -1.11 28.78
CA TYR A 185 -9.61 -2.56 28.88
C TYR A 185 -9.13 -3.04 30.27
N PRO A 186 -10.00 -2.95 31.31
CA PRO A 186 -9.67 -3.44 32.65
C PRO A 186 -9.29 -4.91 32.64
N THR A 187 -9.99 -5.71 31.83
CA THR A 187 -9.62 -7.08 31.47
C THR A 187 -9.04 -7.06 30.05
N PRO A 188 -7.77 -7.48 29.85
CA PRO A 188 -7.16 -7.51 28.52
C PRO A 188 -7.94 -8.42 27.56
N PRO A 189 -8.04 -8.06 26.28
CA PRO A 189 -8.54 -8.95 25.23
C PRO A 189 -7.78 -10.29 25.17
N PRO A 190 -8.44 -11.40 24.79
CA PRO A 190 -7.90 -12.76 24.89
C PRO A 190 -6.68 -13.05 24.00
N GLU A 191 -6.47 -12.26 22.96
CA GLU A 191 -5.30 -12.32 22.07
C GLU A 191 -4.05 -11.66 22.66
N CYS A 192 -4.21 -10.83 23.70
CA CYS A 192 -3.10 -10.14 24.33
C CYS A 192 -2.20 -11.12 25.09
N PRO A 193 -0.88 -10.87 25.14
CA PRO A 193 0.02 -11.66 25.98
C PRO A 193 -0.44 -11.63 27.44
N GLN A 194 -0.56 -12.81 28.05
CA GLN A 194 -0.83 -12.98 29.48
C GLN A 194 0.42 -12.73 30.32
#